data_AF-A0A5E4RTK2-F1
#
_entry.id   AF-A0A5E4RTK2-F1
#
_cell.length_a   1.000
_cell.length_b   1.000
_cell.length_c   1.000
_cell.angle_alpha   90.00
_cell.angle_beta   90.00
_cell.angle_gamma   90.00
#
_symmetry.space_group_name_H-M   'P 1'
#
loop_
_entity.id
_entity.type
_entity.pdbx_description
1 polymer ?
#
loop_
_entity_poly.entity_id
_entity_poly.type
_entity_poly.pdbx_seq_one_letter_code
_entity_poly.pdbx_strand_id
1 'polypeptide(L)'
;MPDNIDAQTMRRAPQWASGEVSIVESAPEPAISEQATAAAALAGPVARWDLPVRRWAYRQLNAATPGKPDVGDIDPMLRRRLSPLARLALSAAVACGPLPPACRVVYASQHGEIQRTTQMLEALVRREPPSPTAFSLSVLNATPGVLSIARHDRSAINAVSAADDTLGYALLDAWTQHRETPDTPLLVIFAFDAPPACYGPTAGQPDDSANAIALLISADATARLTCTMHLPAGRDTCAESRSQSSSLLTSLMGGGSDIWRGERHDWQWAWQEETQHACA
;
A
#
# COMPACT_ATOMS: atom_id res chain seq x y z
N MET A 1 -41.67 3.54 -17.84
CA MET A 1 -42.27 2.67 -16.81
C MET A 1 -41.28 1.54 -16.56
N PRO A 2 -40.56 1.59 -15.43
CA PRO A 2 -39.50 0.64 -15.12
C PRO A 2 -40.08 -0.58 -14.39
N ASP A 3 -39.68 -1.78 -14.81
CA ASP A 3 -39.88 -2.96 -13.98
C ASP A 3 -38.66 -3.18 -13.09
N ASN A 4 -39.02 -3.34 -11.83
CA ASN A 4 -38.26 -3.36 -10.60
C ASN A 4 -37.48 -4.69 -10.51
N ILE A 5 -36.14 -4.64 -10.35
CA ILE A 5 -35.35 -5.83 -10.00
C ILE A 5 -35.17 -5.85 -8.48
N ASP A 6 -35.82 -6.84 -7.89
CA ASP A 6 -35.94 -7.09 -6.45
C ASP A 6 -34.61 -7.56 -5.84
N ALA A 7 -34.22 -6.93 -4.73
CA ALA A 7 -32.95 -7.12 -4.04
C ALA A 7 -32.93 -8.32 -3.08
N GLN A 8 -33.79 -9.33 -3.28
CA GLN A 8 -33.96 -10.47 -2.37
C GLN A 8 -33.49 -11.84 -2.88
N THR A 9 -32.92 -11.97 -4.09
CA THR A 9 -32.58 -13.29 -4.67
C THR A 9 -31.09 -13.70 -4.60
N MET A 10 -30.31 -13.20 -3.63
CA MET A 10 -28.90 -13.63 -3.44
C MET A 10 -28.54 -14.00 -1.99
N ARG A 11 -29.44 -14.68 -1.28
CA ARG A 11 -29.10 -15.40 -0.03
C ARG A 11 -29.42 -16.90 -0.19
N ARG A 12 -28.47 -17.65 -0.76
CA ARG A 12 -28.39 -19.10 -0.59
C ARG A 12 -26.97 -19.46 -0.15
N ALA A 13 -26.86 -19.95 1.09
CA ALA A 13 -25.64 -20.54 1.62
C ALA A 13 -25.36 -21.89 0.94
N PRO A 14 -24.09 -22.25 0.69
CA PRO A 14 -23.76 -23.56 0.15
C PRO A 14 -23.94 -24.65 1.22
N GLN A 15 -24.64 -25.72 0.83
CA GLN A 15 -24.76 -26.99 1.54
C GLN A 15 -23.51 -27.83 1.25
N TRP A 16 -22.74 -28.18 2.28
CA TRP A 16 -21.92 -29.40 2.27
C TRP A 16 -22.19 -30.21 3.53
N ALA A 17 -22.40 -31.50 3.30
CA ALA A 17 -22.83 -32.48 4.26
C ALA A 17 -21.67 -33.04 5.10
N SER A 18 -21.97 -33.23 6.38
CA SER A 18 -21.69 -34.39 7.22
C SER A 18 -20.29 -35.00 7.21
N GLY A 19 -19.51 -34.66 8.25
CA GLY A 19 -18.51 -35.51 8.85
C GLY A 19 -18.61 -35.38 10.38
N GLU A 20 -19.03 -36.43 11.07
CA GLU A 20 -19.07 -36.49 12.53
C GLU A 20 -17.65 -36.42 13.10
N VAL A 21 -17.41 -35.48 14.01
CA VAL A 21 -16.24 -35.47 14.89
C VAL A 21 -16.76 -35.48 16.32
N SER A 22 -16.49 -36.57 17.03
CA SER A 22 -16.81 -36.72 18.45
C SER A 22 -16.02 -35.72 19.29
N ILE A 23 -16.72 -34.88 20.03
CA ILE A 23 -16.15 -33.97 21.03
C ILE A 23 -16.21 -34.68 22.38
N VAL A 24 -15.04 -34.88 23.00
CA VAL A 24 -14.93 -35.25 24.41
C VAL A 24 -15.20 -34.00 25.25
N GLU A 25 -16.14 -34.12 26.17
CA GLU A 25 -16.60 -33.10 27.10
C GLU A 25 -15.51 -32.75 28.13
N SER A 26 -15.09 -31.47 28.17
CA SER A 26 -14.22 -30.93 29.22
C SER A 26 -14.97 -29.87 30.03
N ALA A 27 -14.90 -30.02 31.36
CA ALA A 27 -15.60 -29.30 32.42
C ALA A 27 -15.32 -27.77 32.47
N PRO A 28 -16.10 -26.98 33.27
CA PRO A 28 -16.43 -25.59 32.97
C PRO A 28 -15.34 -24.57 33.31
N GLU A 29 -15.30 -23.51 32.51
CA GLU A 29 -14.45 -22.32 32.64
C GLU A 29 -14.67 -21.57 33.97
N PRO A 30 -13.62 -21.00 34.59
CA PRO A 30 -13.78 -19.81 35.40
C PRO A 30 -13.94 -18.59 34.50
N ALA A 31 -14.92 -17.75 34.81
CA ALA A 31 -15.20 -16.49 34.12
C ALA A 31 -13.93 -15.63 33.95
N ILE A 32 -13.46 -15.49 32.71
CA ILE A 32 -12.47 -14.48 32.36
C ILE A 32 -13.23 -13.17 32.19
N SER A 33 -13.04 -12.34 33.21
CA SER A 33 -13.41 -10.93 33.33
C SER A 33 -13.41 -10.20 31.98
N GLU A 34 -14.50 -9.48 31.71
CA GLU A 34 -14.50 -8.31 30.85
C GLU A 34 -13.29 -7.43 31.19
N GLN A 35 -12.28 -7.43 30.33
CA GLN A 35 -11.17 -6.49 30.37
C GLN A 35 -11.25 -5.62 29.13
N ALA A 36 -12.04 -4.57 29.29
CA ALA A 36 -11.80 -3.21 28.82
C ALA A 36 -11.05 -3.06 27.49
N THR A 37 -11.79 -2.68 26.45
CA THR A 37 -11.34 -1.75 25.41
C THR A 37 -10.77 -0.47 26.05
N ALA A 38 -9.53 -0.51 26.49
CA ALA A 38 -8.75 0.69 26.72
C ALA A 38 -8.24 1.14 25.34
N ALA A 39 -8.93 2.12 24.74
CA ALA A 39 -8.31 2.96 23.72
C ALA A 39 -7.07 3.57 24.36
N ALA A 40 -5.90 2.95 24.14
CA ALA A 40 -4.63 3.46 24.63
C ALA A 40 -4.54 4.93 24.19
N ALA A 41 -4.46 5.85 25.16
CA ALA A 41 -4.49 7.27 24.90
C ALA A 41 -3.39 7.61 23.89
N LEU A 42 -3.79 8.13 22.72
CA LEU A 42 -2.83 8.60 21.74
C LEU A 42 -2.11 9.81 22.33
N ALA A 43 -0.79 9.86 22.18
CA ALA A 43 -0.09 11.11 22.41
C ALA A 43 -0.60 12.17 21.43
N GLY A 44 -0.44 13.45 21.80
CA GLY A 44 -0.85 14.56 20.95
C GLY A 44 -0.28 14.43 19.52
N PRO A 45 -1.02 14.89 18.49
CA PRO A 45 -0.55 14.80 17.11
C PRO A 45 0.70 15.66 16.93
N VAL A 46 1.73 15.09 16.31
CA VAL A 46 2.95 15.80 15.88
C VAL A 46 2.65 16.64 14.65
N ALA A 47 1.91 16.07 13.70
CA ALA A 47 1.54 16.74 12.46
C ALA A 47 0.23 16.17 11.92
N ARG A 48 -0.54 17.02 11.22
CA ARG A 48 -1.78 16.66 10.53
C ARG A 48 -1.86 17.39 9.20
N TRP A 49 -2.21 16.66 8.15
CA TRP A 49 -2.37 17.23 6.80
C TRP A 49 -3.42 16.51 5.98
N ASP A 50 -3.92 17.21 4.96
CA ASP A 50 -4.95 16.73 4.05
C ASP A 50 -4.39 16.60 2.64
N LEU A 51 -4.64 15.46 1.99
CA LEU A 51 -4.32 15.20 0.60
C LEU A 51 -5.60 15.10 -0.24
N PRO A 52 -5.75 15.90 -1.31
CA PRO A 52 -6.88 15.77 -2.23
C PRO A 52 -6.63 14.60 -3.20
N VAL A 53 -7.25 13.46 -2.92
CA VAL A 53 -7.05 12.21 -3.66
C VAL A 53 -8.15 12.06 -4.72
N ARG A 54 -7.78 12.21 -5.98
CA ARG A 54 -8.71 12.13 -7.11
C ARG A 54 -9.10 10.68 -7.42
N ARG A 55 -8.13 9.78 -7.41
CA ARG A 55 -8.30 8.35 -7.69
C ARG A 55 -7.28 7.57 -6.88
N TRP A 56 -7.61 6.32 -6.58
CA TRP A 56 -6.68 5.40 -5.96
C TRP A 56 -6.90 3.98 -6.47
N ALA A 57 -5.88 3.15 -6.34
CA ALA A 57 -5.96 1.74 -6.67
C ALA A 57 -5.07 0.90 -5.75
N TYR A 58 -5.50 -0.33 -5.49
CA TYR A 58 -4.75 -1.33 -4.74
C TYR A 58 -4.49 -2.56 -5.62
N ARG A 59 -3.31 -3.16 -5.45
CA ARG A 59 -2.95 -4.46 -6.02
C ARG A 59 -2.22 -5.28 -4.98
N GLN A 60 -2.52 -6.56 -4.92
CA GLN A 60 -1.82 -7.54 -4.10
C GLN A 60 -1.56 -8.77 -4.95
N LEU A 61 -0.37 -9.34 -4.83
CA LEU A 61 -0.07 -10.65 -5.40
C LEU A 61 -0.69 -11.71 -4.50
N ASN A 62 -1.61 -12.50 -5.03
CA ASN A 62 -2.16 -13.65 -4.32
C ASN A 62 -1.35 -14.90 -4.68
N ALA A 63 -0.82 -15.59 -3.66
CA ALA A 63 -0.11 -16.87 -3.85
C ALA A 63 -0.98 -17.93 -4.55
N ALA A 64 -2.32 -17.86 -4.40
CA ALA A 64 -3.26 -18.79 -5.02
C ALA A 64 -3.55 -18.51 -6.50
N THR A 65 -3.17 -17.35 -7.04
CA THR A 65 -3.40 -17.01 -8.46
C THR A 65 -2.14 -16.34 -9.01
N PRO A 66 -1.17 -17.11 -9.53
CA PRO A 66 0.09 -16.58 -10.05
C PRO A 66 -0.10 -15.95 -11.43
N GLY A 67 -0.93 -14.91 -11.52
CA GLY A 67 -1.03 -14.03 -12.67
C GLY A 67 0.00 -12.92 -12.55
N LYS A 68 0.73 -12.62 -13.64
CA LYS A 68 1.57 -11.41 -13.68
C LYS A 68 0.64 -10.19 -13.70
N PRO A 69 0.82 -9.19 -12.82
CA PRO A 69 0.03 -7.98 -12.86
C PRO A 69 0.08 -7.34 -14.25
N ASP A 70 -1.08 -7.05 -14.83
CA ASP A 70 -1.14 -6.47 -16.16
C ASP A 70 -0.61 -5.03 -16.12
N VAL A 71 0.25 -4.74 -17.10
CA VAL A 71 0.91 -3.46 -17.34
C VAL A 71 0.93 -3.19 -18.85
N GLY A 72 -0.15 -3.57 -19.55
CA GLY A 72 -0.28 -3.54 -21.01
C GLY A 72 0.13 -2.23 -21.68
N ASP A 73 -0.08 -1.11 -21.00
CA ASP A 73 0.24 0.24 -21.45
C ASP A 73 1.74 0.55 -21.51
N ILE A 74 2.58 -0.32 -20.94
CA ILE A 74 4.04 -0.18 -20.96
C ILE A 74 4.61 -0.95 -22.15
N ASP A 75 5.54 -0.32 -22.88
CA ASP A 75 6.25 -0.94 -23.99
C ASP A 75 6.78 -2.35 -23.63
N PRO A 76 6.58 -3.37 -24.49
CA PRO A 76 7.01 -4.74 -24.22
C PRO A 76 8.48 -4.89 -23.79
N MET A 77 9.38 -4.05 -24.33
CA MET A 77 10.80 -4.11 -24.03
C MET A 77 11.11 -3.58 -22.64
N LEU A 78 10.41 -2.52 -22.20
CA LEU A 78 10.48 -2.04 -20.82
C LEU A 78 9.85 -3.03 -19.85
N ARG A 79 8.71 -3.63 -20.23
CA ARG A 79 8.07 -4.69 -19.43
C ARG A 79 9.03 -5.84 -19.15
N ARG A 80 9.88 -6.27 -20.08
CA ARG A 80 10.83 -7.37 -19.85
C ARG A 80 11.88 -7.07 -18.77
N ARG A 81 12.14 -5.79 -18.47
CA ARG A 81 13.14 -5.35 -17.49
C ARG A 81 12.62 -5.31 -16.05
N LEU A 82 11.31 -5.18 -15.87
CA LEU A 82 10.67 -5.01 -14.55
C LEU A 82 10.81 -6.25 -13.66
N SER A 83 11.10 -6.03 -12.37
CA SER A 83 10.95 -7.05 -11.32
C SER A 83 9.46 -7.36 -11.07
N PRO A 84 9.12 -8.42 -10.31
CA PRO A 84 7.75 -8.65 -9.85
C PRO A 84 7.18 -7.44 -9.08
N LEU A 85 7.95 -6.86 -8.15
CA LEU A 85 7.55 -5.67 -7.39
C LEU A 85 7.31 -4.46 -8.29
N ALA A 86 8.23 -4.18 -9.22
CA ALA A 86 8.08 -3.08 -10.16
C ALA A 86 6.84 -3.26 -11.06
N ARG A 87 6.54 -4.50 -11.51
CA ARG A 87 5.29 -4.78 -12.24
C ARG A 87 4.07 -4.52 -11.38
N LEU A 88 4.09 -4.93 -10.12
CA LEU A 88 2.98 -4.72 -9.19
C LEU A 88 2.71 -3.24 -8.96
N ALA A 89 3.76 -2.47 -8.68
CA ALA A 89 3.71 -1.02 -8.51
C ALA A 89 3.14 -0.30 -9.74
N LEU A 90 3.62 -0.65 -10.93
CA LEU A 90 3.14 -0.04 -12.18
C LEU A 90 1.73 -0.52 -12.55
N SER A 91 1.34 -1.74 -12.18
CA SER A 91 -0.03 -2.22 -12.35
C SER A 91 -1.00 -1.45 -11.46
N ALA A 92 -0.61 -1.12 -10.21
CA ALA A 92 -1.41 -0.24 -9.35
C ALA A 92 -1.53 1.17 -9.97
N ALA A 93 -0.44 1.72 -10.51
CA ALA A 93 -0.47 3.01 -11.20
C ALA A 93 -1.40 3.01 -12.43
N VAL A 94 -1.33 1.97 -13.28
CA VAL A 94 -2.23 1.78 -14.43
C VAL A 94 -3.69 1.64 -13.97
N ALA A 95 -3.92 0.89 -12.90
CA ALA A 95 -5.25 0.70 -12.32
C ALA A 95 -5.87 1.97 -11.73
N CYS A 96 -5.04 2.91 -11.28
CA CYS A 96 -5.46 4.24 -10.85
C CYS A 96 -6.04 5.07 -12.03
N GLY A 97 -5.85 4.59 -13.26
CA GLY A 97 -6.39 5.14 -14.49
C GLY A 97 -5.43 6.08 -15.23
N PRO A 98 -5.87 6.69 -16.34
CA PRO A 98 -5.00 7.54 -17.17
C PRO A 98 -4.40 8.70 -16.39
N LEU A 99 -3.08 8.73 -16.25
CA LEU A 99 -2.39 9.81 -15.53
C LEU A 99 -2.29 11.07 -16.42
N PRO A 100 -2.59 12.27 -15.88
CA PRO A 100 -2.45 13.53 -16.62
C PRO A 100 -1.02 13.76 -17.15
N PRO A 101 -0.82 14.64 -18.14
CA PRO A 101 0.52 15.05 -18.55
C PRO A 101 1.25 15.76 -17.41
N ALA A 102 2.59 15.73 -17.44
CA ALA A 102 3.45 16.37 -16.44
C ALA A 102 3.16 15.92 -15.00
N CYS A 103 2.86 14.63 -14.81
CA CYS A 103 2.51 14.09 -13.50
C CYS A 103 3.77 13.75 -12.71
N ARG A 104 3.99 14.44 -11.60
CA ARG A 104 5.09 14.15 -10.66
C ARG A 104 4.86 12.82 -9.98
N VAL A 105 5.92 12.18 -9.52
CA VAL A 105 5.83 10.87 -8.86
C VAL A 105 6.54 10.88 -7.51
N VAL A 106 5.85 10.42 -6.47
CA VAL A 106 6.46 10.01 -5.21
C VAL A 106 6.39 8.49 -5.16
N TYR A 107 7.52 7.83 -5.34
CA TYR A 107 7.61 6.37 -5.22
C TYR A 107 8.12 6.00 -3.83
N ALA A 108 7.53 4.99 -3.23
CA ALA A 108 7.86 4.59 -1.88
C ALA A 108 7.96 3.08 -1.77
N SER A 109 9.05 2.60 -1.21
CA SER A 109 9.23 1.18 -0.92
C SER A 109 10.21 0.99 0.23
N GLN A 110 9.81 0.20 1.22
CA GLN A 110 10.63 -0.08 2.40
C GLN A 110 11.95 -0.75 2.00
N HIS A 111 11.85 -1.84 1.23
CA HIS A 111 13.01 -2.64 0.84
C HIS A 111 13.46 -2.41 -0.62
N GLY A 112 12.67 -1.69 -1.43
CA GLY A 112 12.99 -1.46 -2.83
C GLY A 112 13.19 -2.76 -3.61
N GLU A 113 14.21 -2.80 -4.47
CA GLU A 113 14.55 -3.96 -5.29
C GLU A 113 15.41 -4.99 -4.53
N ILE A 114 14.99 -5.34 -3.30
CA ILE A 114 15.76 -6.23 -2.41
C ILE A 114 15.99 -7.61 -3.02
N GLN A 115 14.98 -8.18 -3.69
CA GLN A 115 15.09 -9.46 -4.39
C GLN A 115 16.21 -9.45 -5.44
N ARG A 116 16.25 -8.39 -6.25
CA ARG A 116 17.28 -8.20 -7.29
C ARG A 116 18.66 -7.94 -6.69
N THR A 117 18.72 -7.10 -5.65
CA THR A 117 19.97 -6.78 -4.96
C THR A 117 20.58 -8.03 -4.33
N THR A 118 19.76 -8.89 -3.74
CA THR A 118 20.19 -10.17 -3.16
C THR A 118 20.77 -11.10 -4.22
N GLN A 119 20.09 -11.28 -5.35
CA GLN A 119 20.58 -12.08 -6.47
C GLN A 119 21.95 -11.58 -6.99
N MET A 120 22.15 -10.27 -7.03
CA MET A 120 23.45 -9.70 -7.42
C MET A 120 24.54 -9.99 -6.37
N LEU A 121 24.23 -9.89 -5.08
CA LEU A 121 25.18 -10.24 -4.01
C LEU A 121 25.55 -11.74 -4.07
N GLU A 122 24.60 -12.62 -4.33
CA GLU A 122 24.86 -14.05 -4.52
C GLU A 122 25.74 -14.35 -5.75
N ALA A 123 25.55 -13.61 -6.85
CA ALA A 123 26.41 -13.71 -8.03
C ALA A 123 27.85 -13.29 -7.71
N LEU A 124 28.02 -12.22 -6.93
CA LEU A 124 29.35 -11.77 -6.48
C LEU A 124 30.04 -12.82 -5.59
N VAL A 125 29.30 -13.46 -4.67
CA VAL A 125 29.83 -14.58 -3.86
C VAL A 125 30.30 -15.73 -4.77
N ARG A 126 29.59 -16.00 -5.86
CA ARG A 126 29.94 -16.99 -6.88
C ARG A 126 31.05 -16.54 -7.86
N ARG A 127 31.59 -15.32 -7.68
CA ARG A 127 32.57 -14.69 -8.60
C ARG A 127 32.05 -14.53 -10.03
N GLU A 128 30.74 -14.41 -10.18
CA GLU A 128 30.09 -14.07 -11.44
C GLU A 128 30.04 -12.54 -11.61
N PRO A 129 30.32 -12.00 -12.80
CA PRO A 129 30.27 -10.55 -13.01
C PRO A 129 28.82 -10.05 -12.89
N PRO A 130 28.57 -8.94 -12.18
CA PRO A 130 27.22 -8.38 -12.06
C PRO A 130 26.73 -7.88 -13.42
N SER A 131 25.46 -8.13 -13.74
CA SER A 131 24.84 -7.60 -14.96
C SER A 131 24.67 -6.07 -14.85
N PRO A 132 25.21 -5.27 -15.80
CA PRO A 132 25.03 -3.81 -15.79
C PRO A 132 23.56 -3.39 -15.80
N THR A 133 22.72 -4.15 -16.51
CA THR A 133 21.28 -3.89 -16.55
C THR A 133 20.63 -4.21 -15.20
N ALA A 134 20.98 -5.33 -14.57
CA ALA A 134 20.45 -5.66 -13.25
C ALA A 134 20.85 -4.62 -12.21
N PHE A 135 22.10 -4.15 -12.22
CA PHE A 135 22.59 -3.11 -11.35
C PHE A 135 21.84 -1.77 -11.57
N SER A 136 21.63 -1.36 -12.83
CA SER A 136 20.88 -0.13 -13.13
C SER A 136 19.42 -0.16 -12.65
N LEU A 137 18.86 -1.36 -12.47
CA LEU A 137 17.47 -1.57 -12.04
C LEU A 137 17.36 -1.93 -10.56
N SER A 138 18.45 -1.93 -9.79
CA SER A 138 18.43 -2.24 -8.36
C SER A 138 18.26 -1.01 -7.46
N VAL A 139 18.37 0.18 -8.02
CA VAL A 139 18.18 1.44 -7.30
C VAL A 139 16.69 1.69 -7.03
N LEU A 140 16.36 2.28 -5.89
CA LEU A 140 14.97 2.49 -5.44
C LEU A 140 14.12 3.27 -6.47
N ASN A 141 14.73 4.23 -7.16
CA ASN A 141 14.07 5.06 -8.16
C ASN A 141 13.99 4.43 -9.57
N ALA A 142 14.41 3.18 -9.75
CA ALA A 142 14.37 2.53 -11.07
C ALA A 142 12.92 2.37 -11.57
N THR A 143 12.01 1.90 -10.72
CA THR A 143 10.59 1.69 -11.07
C THR A 143 9.89 2.96 -11.58
N PRO A 144 9.88 4.09 -10.84
CA PRO A 144 9.30 5.32 -11.36
C PRO A 144 10.07 5.89 -12.55
N GLY A 145 11.39 5.63 -12.67
CA GLY A 145 12.16 5.97 -13.86
C GLY A 145 11.73 5.21 -15.11
N VAL A 146 11.37 3.93 -14.99
CA VAL A 146 10.78 3.18 -16.12
C VAL A 146 9.41 3.73 -16.49
N LEU A 147 8.58 4.10 -15.50
CA LEU A 147 7.29 4.75 -15.75
C LEU A 147 7.44 6.06 -16.53
N SER A 148 8.41 6.90 -16.15
CA SER A 148 8.63 8.19 -16.80
C SER A 148 9.11 8.03 -18.24
N ILE A 149 10.00 7.06 -18.50
CA ILE A 149 10.44 6.70 -19.86
C ILE A 149 9.24 6.22 -20.69
N ALA A 150 8.42 5.31 -20.15
CA ALA A 150 7.26 4.76 -20.86
C ALA A 150 6.23 5.84 -21.22
N ARG A 151 6.11 6.89 -20.39
CA ARG A 151 5.19 8.00 -20.58
C ARG A 151 5.77 9.19 -21.35
N HIS A 152 7.07 9.18 -21.63
CA HIS A 152 7.83 10.37 -22.08
C HIS A 152 7.63 11.59 -21.17
N ASP A 153 7.44 11.34 -19.86
CA ASP A 153 7.21 12.38 -18.85
C ASP A 153 8.53 12.72 -18.15
N ARG A 154 8.85 14.02 -18.03
CA ARG A 154 10.08 14.51 -17.39
C ARG A 154 9.80 15.23 -16.07
N SER A 155 8.57 15.15 -15.56
CA SER A 155 8.22 15.67 -14.24
C SER A 155 9.05 15.03 -13.14
N ALA A 156 9.16 15.74 -12.02
CA ALA A 156 9.96 15.34 -10.88
C ALA A 156 9.54 13.97 -10.33
N ILE A 157 10.54 13.18 -9.94
CA ILE A 157 10.39 11.89 -9.25
C ILE A 157 11.14 11.98 -7.94
N ASN A 158 10.47 11.69 -6.83
CA ASN A 158 11.11 11.44 -5.56
C ASN A 158 10.93 9.97 -5.15
N ALA A 159 11.93 9.39 -4.50
CA ALA A 159 11.92 7.99 -4.07
C ALA A 159 12.20 7.91 -2.56
N VAL A 160 11.26 7.35 -1.79
CA VAL A 160 11.25 7.37 -0.33
C VAL A 160 11.39 5.94 0.23
N SER A 161 12.26 5.78 1.21
CA SER A 161 12.37 4.59 2.06
C SER A 161 12.68 5.05 3.47
N ALA A 162 11.86 4.62 4.43
CA ALA A 162 11.94 5.00 5.84
C ALA A 162 11.50 3.85 6.76
N ALA A 163 11.95 2.63 6.47
CA ALA A 163 11.55 1.42 7.19
C ALA A 163 10.01 1.29 7.24
N ASP A 164 9.42 0.97 8.39
CA ASP A 164 7.97 0.76 8.52
C ASP A 164 7.16 2.07 8.38
N ASP A 165 7.80 3.24 8.53
CA ASP A 165 7.17 4.56 8.34
C ASP A 165 7.13 5.00 6.86
N THR A 166 7.58 4.16 5.91
CA THR A 166 7.78 4.53 4.51
C THR A 166 6.54 5.12 3.84
N LEU A 167 5.36 4.51 4.00
CA LEU A 167 4.14 5.00 3.36
C LEU A 167 3.69 6.33 3.99
N GLY A 168 3.79 6.47 5.31
CA GLY A 168 3.50 7.73 6.00
C GLY A 168 4.36 8.90 5.54
N TYR A 169 5.67 8.70 5.45
CA TYR A 169 6.59 9.73 4.96
C TYR A 169 6.42 10.03 3.46
N ALA A 170 6.05 9.04 2.65
CA ALA A 170 5.72 9.28 1.25
C ALA A 170 4.47 10.16 1.08
N LEU A 171 3.46 9.97 1.94
CA LEU A 171 2.27 10.83 1.96
C LEU A 171 2.59 12.24 2.47
N LEU A 172 3.52 12.37 3.42
CA LEU A 172 4.01 13.69 3.85
C LEU A 172 4.74 14.42 2.70
N ASP A 173 5.62 13.73 1.98
CA ASP A 173 6.33 14.29 0.82
C ASP A 173 5.36 14.66 -0.33
N ALA A 174 4.36 13.82 -0.59
CA ALA A 174 3.30 14.13 -1.54
C ALA A 174 2.55 15.42 -1.15
N TRP A 175 2.30 15.62 0.14
CA TRP A 175 1.61 16.80 0.63
C TRP A 175 2.46 18.07 0.52
N THR A 176 3.75 18.02 0.87
CA THR A 176 4.64 19.19 0.72
C THR A 176 4.73 19.61 -0.74
N GLN A 177 4.90 18.65 -1.64
CA GLN A 177 4.95 18.86 -3.08
C GLN A 177 3.63 19.39 -3.66
N HIS A 178 2.48 18.87 -3.20
CA HIS A 178 1.18 19.39 -3.62
C HIS A 178 0.97 20.82 -3.13
N ARG A 179 1.35 21.15 -1.89
CA ARG A 179 1.24 22.52 -1.37
C ARG A 179 2.08 23.54 -2.13
N GLU A 180 3.27 23.14 -2.59
CA GLU A 180 4.15 24.01 -3.34
C GLU A 180 3.60 24.30 -4.75
N THR A 181 2.99 23.29 -5.39
CA THR A 181 2.45 23.38 -6.76
C THR A 181 1.11 22.65 -6.88
N PRO A 182 0.01 23.24 -6.37
CA PRO A 182 -1.28 22.57 -6.26
C PRO A 182 -1.92 22.22 -7.60
N ASP A 183 -1.63 23.01 -8.64
CA ASP A 183 -2.16 22.82 -9.99
C ASP A 183 -1.46 21.69 -10.77
N THR A 184 -0.35 21.16 -10.25
CA THR A 184 0.40 20.07 -10.89
C THR A 184 0.05 18.72 -10.26
N PRO A 185 -0.49 17.75 -11.03
CA PRO A 185 -0.88 16.46 -10.49
C PRO A 185 0.33 15.67 -10.00
N LEU A 186 0.12 14.85 -8.97
CA LEU A 186 1.15 14.04 -8.33
C LEU A 186 0.62 12.63 -8.09
N LEU A 187 1.39 11.63 -8.50
CA LEU A 187 1.10 10.23 -8.26
C LEU A 187 1.98 9.71 -7.11
N VAL A 188 1.35 9.21 -6.05
CA VAL A 188 2.05 8.42 -5.03
C VAL A 188 1.93 6.96 -5.41
N ILE A 189 3.05 6.24 -5.41
CA ILE A 189 3.08 4.78 -5.58
C ILE A 189 3.83 4.21 -4.38
N PHE A 190 3.13 3.47 -3.52
CA PHE A 190 3.75 2.62 -2.51
C PHE A 190 3.80 1.19 -3.01
N ALA A 191 4.94 0.52 -2.81
CA ALA A 191 5.13 -0.87 -3.20
C ALA A 191 5.94 -1.62 -2.13
N PHE A 192 5.42 -2.76 -1.72
CA PHE A 192 6.02 -3.64 -0.73
C PHE A 192 6.21 -5.05 -1.31
N ASP A 193 7.36 -5.65 -1.00
CA ASP A 193 7.66 -7.06 -1.18
C ASP A 193 8.47 -7.51 0.03
N ALA A 194 8.21 -8.72 0.51
CA ALA A 194 8.95 -9.27 1.64
C ALA A 194 10.42 -9.50 1.24
N PRO A 195 11.37 -9.24 2.14
CA PRO A 195 12.77 -9.58 1.90
C PRO A 195 12.94 -11.10 1.76
N PRO A 196 13.98 -11.57 1.03
CA PRO A 196 14.29 -12.99 0.97
C PRO A 196 14.54 -13.60 2.36
N ALA A 197 14.20 -14.88 2.53
CA ALA A 197 14.34 -15.59 3.81
C ALA A 197 15.77 -15.58 4.39
N CYS A 198 16.80 -15.37 3.57
CA CYS A 198 18.19 -15.26 4.03
C CYS A 198 18.46 -14.05 4.94
N TYR A 199 17.56 -13.06 4.98
CA TYR A 199 17.65 -11.91 5.89
C TYR A 199 17.04 -12.18 7.28
N GLY A 200 16.48 -13.37 7.50
CA GLY A 200 15.86 -13.76 8.76
C GLY A 200 14.44 -13.19 8.91
N PRO A 201 13.79 -13.41 10.08
CA PRO A 201 12.47 -12.86 10.35
C PRO A 201 12.55 -11.34 10.34
N THR A 202 11.77 -10.71 9.46
CA THR A 202 11.56 -9.26 9.48
C THR A 202 10.47 -8.99 10.51
N ALA A 203 10.69 -8.03 11.41
CA ALA A 203 9.75 -7.75 12.48
C ALA A 203 8.36 -7.35 11.92
N GLY A 204 7.29 -7.96 12.43
CA GLY A 204 5.95 -7.39 12.41
C GLY A 204 5.24 -7.23 11.05
N GLN A 205 5.30 -8.20 10.13
CA GLN A 205 4.47 -8.14 8.91
C GLN A 205 3.73 -9.49 8.70
N PRO A 206 2.45 -9.63 9.11
CA PRO A 206 1.62 -10.83 9.04
C PRO A 206 0.99 -11.01 7.66
N ASP A 207 1.24 -10.09 6.72
CA ASP A 207 0.85 -10.23 5.33
C ASP A 207 2.10 -10.08 4.46
N ASP A 208 2.84 -11.19 4.32
CA ASP A 208 3.99 -11.34 3.41
C ASP A 208 3.59 -11.19 1.92
N SER A 209 2.31 -10.93 1.65
CA SER A 209 1.84 -10.67 0.31
C SER A 209 2.39 -9.34 -0.21
N ALA A 210 3.20 -9.43 -1.26
CA ALA A 210 3.61 -8.27 -2.02
C ALA A 210 2.37 -7.46 -2.45
N ASN A 211 2.39 -6.16 -2.16
CA ASN A 211 1.27 -5.26 -2.38
C ASN A 211 1.72 -3.89 -2.90
N ALA A 212 0.82 -3.18 -3.56
CA ALA A 212 1.05 -1.83 -4.03
C ALA A 212 -0.22 -0.97 -3.95
N ILE A 213 -0.05 0.29 -3.58
CA ILE A 213 -1.08 1.32 -3.54
C ILE A 213 -0.65 2.44 -4.47
N ALA A 214 -1.56 2.91 -5.32
CA ALA A 214 -1.38 4.12 -6.11
C ALA A 214 -2.44 5.16 -5.73
N LEU A 215 -2.03 6.42 -5.53
CA LEU A 215 -2.91 7.54 -5.18
C LEU A 215 -2.61 8.70 -6.14
N LEU A 216 -3.59 9.12 -6.93
CA LEU A 216 -3.47 10.31 -7.76
C LEU A 216 -3.97 11.54 -6.99
N ILE A 217 -3.07 12.46 -6.70
CA ILE A 217 -3.33 13.72 -6.00
C ILE A 217 -3.56 14.82 -7.03
N SER A 218 -4.65 15.56 -6.88
CA SER A 218 -5.00 16.69 -7.76
C SER A 218 -5.95 17.66 -7.07
N ALA A 219 -5.84 18.95 -7.37
CA ALA A 219 -6.70 19.99 -6.78
C ALA A 219 -8.18 19.83 -7.11
N ASP A 220 -8.53 19.10 -8.18
CA ASP A 220 -9.91 18.82 -8.60
C ASP A 220 -10.52 17.57 -7.94
N ALA A 221 -9.85 16.98 -6.94
CA ALA A 221 -10.35 15.81 -6.24
C ALA A 221 -11.57 16.13 -5.36
N THR A 222 -12.55 15.24 -5.38
CA THR A 222 -13.74 15.28 -4.51
C THR A 222 -13.57 14.46 -3.24
N ALA A 223 -12.43 13.78 -3.08
CA ALA A 223 -12.13 12.98 -1.91
C ALA A 223 -10.84 13.44 -1.24
N ARG A 224 -10.78 13.21 0.08
CA ARG A 224 -9.71 13.70 0.94
C ARG A 224 -9.20 12.57 1.82
N LEU A 225 -7.89 12.42 1.85
CA LEU A 225 -7.17 11.60 2.82
C LEU A 225 -6.53 12.52 3.86
N THR A 226 -7.04 12.51 5.09
CA THR A 226 -6.38 13.12 6.24
C THR A 226 -5.33 12.16 6.79
N CYS A 227 -4.10 12.63 6.93
CA CYS A 227 -3.02 11.90 7.58
C CYS A 227 -2.66 12.62 8.88
N THR A 228 -2.55 11.87 9.98
CA THR A 228 -2.10 12.39 11.28
C THR A 228 -0.97 11.52 11.81
N MET A 229 0.14 12.15 12.16
CA MET A 229 1.32 11.51 12.75
C MET A 229 1.34 11.80 14.25
N HIS A 230 1.51 10.77 15.07
CA HIS A 230 1.57 10.86 16.53
C HIS A 230 2.91 10.31 17.05
N LEU A 231 3.35 10.81 18.20
CA LEU A 231 4.40 10.13 18.95
C LEU A 231 3.82 8.84 19.58
N PRO A 232 4.60 7.77 19.68
CA PRO A 232 4.16 6.56 20.35
C PRO A 232 3.95 6.85 21.84
N ALA A 233 2.76 6.55 22.35
CA ALA A 233 2.41 6.83 23.75
C ALA A 233 2.77 5.64 24.65
N GLY A 234 3.83 5.79 25.45
CA GLY A 234 4.07 5.01 26.68
C GLY A 234 3.82 3.51 26.59
N ARG A 235 4.33 2.84 25.54
CA ARG A 235 4.19 1.39 25.38
C ARG A 235 5.48 0.67 25.76
N ASP A 236 5.35 -0.28 26.68
CA ASP A 236 6.19 -1.48 26.72
C ASP A 236 5.50 -2.52 25.83
N THR A 237 5.65 -2.55 24.49
CA THR A 237 5.29 -3.74 23.67
C THR A 237 5.54 -3.61 22.16
N CYS A 238 5.84 -4.80 21.60
CA CYS A 238 5.87 -5.26 20.21
C CYS A 238 5.07 -4.40 19.20
N ALA A 239 5.70 -4.08 18.07
CA ALA A 239 5.07 -3.44 16.91
C ALA A 239 3.77 -4.15 16.50
N GLU A 240 2.79 -3.38 16.03
CA GLU A 240 1.51 -3.92 15.57
C GLU A 240 1.76 -4.99 14.50
N SER A 241 1.02 -6.09 14.55
CA SER A 241 1.20 -7.13 13.54
C SER A 241 0.92 -6.53 12.17
N ARG A 242 -0.25 -5.94 11.89
CA ARG A 242 -0.59 -5.54 10.51
C ARG A 242 0.38 -4.50 9.90
N SER A 243 0.43 -4.48 8.56
CA SER A 243 1.23 -3.51 7.80
C SER A 243 0.60 -2.10 7.77
N GLN A 244 1.42 -1.07 7.59
CA GLN A 244 0.95 0.31 7.40
C GLN A 244 0.01 0.44 6.17
N SER A 245 0.28 -0.30 5.09
CA SER A 245 -0.56 -0.30 3.89
C SER A 245 -1.93 -0.93 4.13
N SER A 246 -2.02 -2.00 4.93
CA SER A 246 -3.30 -2.63 5.30
C SER A 246 -4.19 -1.71 6.14
N SER A 247 -3.59 -0.89 7.01
CA SER A 247 -4.28 0.14 7.77
C SER A 247 -4.86 1.23 6.88
N LEU A 248 -4.05 1.76 5.97
CA LEU A 248 -4.53 2.75 5.01
C LEU A 248 -5.65 2.17 4.14
N LEU A 249 -5.49 0.94 3.66
CA LEU A 249 -6.49 0.27 2.84
C LEU A 249 -7.82 0.06 3.57
N THR A 250 -7.79 -0.23 4.88
CA THR A 250 -8.99 -0.34 5.71
C THR A 250 -9.77 0.98 5.72
N SER A 251 -9.09 2.12 5.87
CA SER A 251 -9.71 3.45 5.78
C SER A 251 -10.22 3.77 4.37
N LEU A 252 -9.45 3.45 3.32
CA LEU A 252 -9.82 3.71 1.93
C LEU A 252 -11.04 2.88 1.46
N MET A 253 -11.15 1.61 1.89
CA MET A 253 -12.27 0.73 1.50
C MET A 253 -13.51 0.87 2.39
N GLY A 254 -13.30 1.01 3.70
CA GLY A 254 -14.39 1.06 4.67
C GLY A 254 -14.98 2.46 4.88
N GLY A 255 -14.26 3.50 4.45
CA GLY A 255 -14.52 4.88 4.86
C GLY A 255 -14.17 5.11 6.34
N GLY A 256 -14.10 6.37 6.74
CA GLY A 256 -13.78 6.73 8.13
C GLY A 256 -12.29 6.63 8.42
N SER A 257 -11.93 6.35 9.68
CA SER A 257 -10.55 6.47 10.16
C SER A 257 -9.99 5.20 10.73
N ASP A 258 -8.69 5.00 10.53
CA ASP A 258 -7.97 3.87 11.06
C ASP A 258 -6.54 4.28 11.47
N ILE A 259 -5.91 3.52 12.36
CA ILE A 259 -4.59 3.86 12.91
C ILE A 259 -3.64 2.68 12.87
N TRP A 260 -2.47 2.88 12.30
CA TRP A 260 -1.35 1.95 12.34
C TRP A 260 -0.35 2.38 13.40
N ARG A 261 0.14 1.43 14.18
CA ARG A 261 1.04 1.67 15.31
C ARG A 261 2.43 1.16 15.03
N GLY A 262 3.34 2.07 14.71
CA GLY A 262 4.74 1.76 14.43
C GLY A 262 5.65 1.85 15.65
N GLU A 263 6.92 1.50 15.43
CA GLU A 263 7.98 1.64 16.45
C GLU A 263 8.27 3.11 16.76
N ARG A 264 8.34 3.96 15.73
CA ARG A 264 8.74 5.37 15.84
C ARG A 264 7.55 6.33 15.89
N HIS A 265 6.49 6.04 15.15
CA HIS A 265 5.30 6.88 15.05
C HIS A 265 4.05 6.02 14.94
N ASP A 266 2.96 6.52 15.52
CA ASP A 266 1.62 6.02 15.19
C ASP A 266 1.06 6.90 14.05
N TRP A 267 0.46 6.27 13.04
CA TRP A 267 -0.07 6.93 11.86
C TRP A 267 -1.57 6.70 11.74
N GLN A 268 -2.35 7.77 11.79
CA GLN A 268 -3.79 7.74 11.62
C GLN A 268 -4.18 8.25 10.23
N TRP A 269 -5.05 7.50 9.58
CA TRP A 269 -5.64 7.81 8.27
C TRP A 269 -7.11 8.10 8.46
N ALA A 270 -7.66 9.09 7.77
CA ALA A 270 -9.10 9.26 7.65
C ALA A 270 -9.49 9.56 6.20
N TRP A 271 -10.35 8.72 5.64
CA TRP A 271 -10.89 8.85 4.30
C TRP A 271 -12.26 9.51 4.32
N GLN A 272 -12.45 10.53 3.48
CA GLN A 272 -13.71 11.24 3.31
C GLN A 272 -13.96 11.50 1.82
N GLU A 273 -15.16 11.18 1.35
CA GLU A 273 -15.63 11.55 0.03
C GLU A 273 -16.69 12.65 0.19
N GLU A 274 -16.54 13.78 -0.52
CA GLU A 274 -17.59 14.76 -0.58
C GLU A 274 -18.76 14.19 -1.39
N THR A 275 -19.89 13.95 -0.73
CA THR A 275 -21.15 13.71 -1.41
C THR A 275 -21.48 14.98 -2.19
N GLN A 276 -21.32 14.92 -3.52
CA GLN A 276 -21.90 15.91 -4.41
C GLN A 276 -23.39 15.98 -4.10
N HIS A 277 -23.82 17.01 -3.39
CA HIS A 277 -25.22 17.34 -3.29
C HIS A 277 -25.66 17.66 -4.71
N ALA A 278 -26.46 16.78 -5.29
CA ALA A 278 -27.18 17.07 -6.52
C ALA A 278 -27.98 18.34 -6.27
N CYS A 279 -27.49 19.48 -6.78
CA CYS A 279 -28.30 20.68 -6.87
C CYS A 279 -29.53 20.32 -7.72
N ALA A 280 -30.69 20.45 -7.08
CA ALA A 280 -32.02 20.22 -7.64
C ALA A 280 -32.33 21.10 -8.85
#